data_AF-A7S6W7-F1
#
_entry.id   AF-A7S6W7-F1
#
_cell.length_a   1.000
_cell.length_b   1.000
_cell.length_c   1.000
_cell.angle_alpha   90.00
_cell.angle_beta   90.00
_cell.angle_gamma   90.00
#
_symmetry.space_group_name_H-M   'P 1'
#
loop_
_entity.id
_entity.type
_entity.pdbx_description
1 polymer ?
#
loop_
_entity_poly.entity_id
_entity_poly.type
_entity_poly.pdbx_seq_one_letter_code
_entity_poly.pdbx_strand_id
1 'polypeptide(L)'
;DNGDGPRPLSIAFDPSLPTRHEYLGEEMDEFSGRTVLEPNNVLQLPLLTLPGLILVPGQTLPLHIFQPQTVAMMKNVIDKDRTFGQVNSRYGSNRNQLLSSIGTTVEIFSMKEEVEAGITTIRIKATGRQRFRIIDIRTQVDGIPQATVQILPEITLSPHPEGGLLSCYSKSGCQATLSPARRGCWQATPWCQPLQKSMIDVNTSLSSWPEWVYRLYNPFSLMDEIKKLLLSWNESMRVDNLPICPTEFSFWIAANLPLDDRLRLQILTINCPTQRLRKELSIMQKCSVLCCRDCNSTIAYKNELFSMSLDGPLGAYVNPGGFVHETLTFYKALGIRLRGHPTAENSWFPGYAWTIAECQQCSNHLGWRFSAIKKGLSPGKFWGLTRSSLKPSMKDEGITDDS
;
A
#
# COMPACT_ATOMS: atom_id res chain seq x y z
N ASP A 1 31.04 -17.52 -4.58
CA ASP A 1 30.95 -18.06 -3.21
C ASP A 1 29.70 -17.47 -2.55
N ASN A 2 28.55 -18.14 -2.73
CA ASN A 2 27.24 -17.59 -2.37
C ASN A 2 26.99 -17.81 -0.87
N GLY A 3 27.54 -16.92 -0.04
CA GLY A 3 27.33 -16.86 1.41
C GLY A 3 25.90 -16.44 1.80
N ASP A 4 24.92 -17.22 1.36
CA ASP A 4 23.52 -17.11 1.74
C ASP A 4 23.18 -18.26 2.69
N GLY A 5 23.39 -18.01 3.99
CA GLY A 5 22.96 -18.91 5.05
C GLY A 5 21.44 -19.19 5.02
N PRO A 6 20.98 -20.19 5.79
CA PRO A 6 19.56 -20.54 5.87
C PRO A 6 18.71 -19.34 6.34
N ARG A 7 17.45 -19.30 5.90
CA ARG A 7 16.50 -18.27 6.33
C ARG A 7 16.38 -18.30 7.86
N PRO A 8 16.36 -17.13 8.52
CA PRO A 8 16.19 -17.11 9.97
C PRO A 8 14.81 -17.65 10.36
N LEU A 9 14.77 -18.52 11.36
CA LEU A 9 13.52 -19.11 11.89
C LEU A 9 12.66 -18.08 12.62
N SER A 10 13.26 -17.00 13.12
CA SER A 10 12.55 -15.89 13.77
C SER A 10 13.24 -14.54 13.51
N ILE A 11 12.42 -13.49 13.46
CA ILE A 11 12.87 -12.10 13.32
C ILE A 11 13.09 -11.55 14.74
N ALA A 12 14.33 -11.20 15.06
CA ALA A 12 14.73 -10.59 16.33
C ALA A 12 14.98 -9.09 16.11
N PHE A 13 13.96 -8.43 15.55
CA PHE A 13 13.88 -6.99 15.29
C PHE A 13 12.47 -6.55 15.66
N ASP A 14 12.32 -5.37 16.28
CA ASP A 14 11.01 -4.83 16.61
C ASP A 14 10.34 -4.22 15.36
N PRO A 15 9.29 -4.86 14.81
CA PRO A 15 8.65 -4.39 13.59
C PRO A 15 7.84 -3.10 13.77
N SER A 16 7.67 -2.61 15.00
CA SER A 16 7.01 -1.32 15.25
C SER A 16 7.92 -0.13 14.91
N LEU A 17 9.24 -0.28 14.96
CA LEU A 17 10.18 0.83 14.75
C LEU A 17 10.06 1.50 13.38
N PRO A 18 9.98 0.76 12.24
CA PRO A 18 9.89 1.41 10.93
C PRO A 18 8.61 2.23 10.74
N THR A 19 7.50 1.84 11.39
CA THR A 19 6.20 2.56 11.31
C THR A 19 6.23 3.91 12.01
N ARG A 20 7.11 4.07 13.01
CA ARG A 20 7.23 5.32 13.76
C ARG A 20 7.95 6.41 12.99
N HIS A 21 8.71 6.05 11.94
CA HIS A 21 9.56 6.95 11.18
C HIS A 21 10.40 7.88 12.07
N GLU A 22 11.04 7.35 13.12
CA GLU A 22 11.85 8.13 14.09
C GLU A 22 13.01 8.90 13.41
N TYR A 23 13.46 8.46 12.23
CA TYR A 23 14.44 9.19 11.41
C TYR A 23 13.96 10.57 10.95
N LEU A 24 12.65 10.87 11.07
CA LEU A 24 12.08 12.20 10.85
C LEU A 24 12.15 13.11 12.09
N GLY A 25 12.49 12.59 13.26
CA GLY A 25 12.52 13.32 14.53
C GLY A 25 11.56 12.73 15.57
N GLU A 26 11.93 12.88 16.84
CA GLU A 26 11.24 12.26 17.98
C GLU A 26 10.01 13.07 18.47
N GLU A 27 10.02 14.39 18.29
CA GLU A 27 8.97 15.30 18.77
C GLU A 27 8.31 16.01 17.58
N MET A 28 7.14 15.53 17.18
CA MET A 28 6.34 16.14 16.13
C MET A 28 4.96 16.46 16.66
N ASP A 29 4.37 17.55 16.17
CA ASP A 29 3.02 17.93 16.51
C ASP A 29 2.05 16.91 15.92
N GLU A 30 1.17 16.34 16.75
CA GLU A 30 0.15 15.38 16.33
C GLU A 30 -1.20 16.06 16.21
N PHE A 31 -1.89 15.79 15.10
CA PHE A 31 -3.22 16.30 14.85
C PHE A 31 -4.25 15.20 15.02
N SER A 32 -5.27 15.49 15.83
CA SER A 32 -6.45 14.63 15.99
C SER A 32 -7.58 15.08 15.08
N GLY A 33 -8.55 14.19 14.87
CA GLY A 33 -9.68 14.41 13.97
C GLY A 33 -9.45 13.79 12.59
N ARG A 34 -10.56 13.57 11.90
CA ARG A 34 -10.58 12.93 10.58
C ARG A 34 -11.50 13.70 9.65
N THR A 35 -10.94 14.20 8.54
CA THR A 35 -11.72 14.80 7.46
C THR A 35 -12.19 13.70 6.52
N VAL A 36 -13.52 13.54 6.41
CA VAL A 36 -14.17 12.63 5.47
C VAL A 36 -15.08 13.46 4.57
N LEU A 37 -14.85 13.35 3.27
CA LEU A 37 -15.60 14.07 2.24
C LEU A 37 -16.72 13.19 1.68
N GLU A 38 -17.87 13.81 1.42
CA GLU A 38 -19.04 13.10 0.87
C GLU A 38 -18.74 12.47 -0.51
N PRO A 39 -19.25 11.26 -0.80
CA PRO A 39 -19.10 10.63 -2.10
C PRO A 39 -19.70 11.49 -3.23
N ASN A 40 -19.03 11.51 -4.40
CA ASN A 40 -19.37 12.33 -5.57
C ASN A 40 -19.26 13.85 -5.37
N ASN A 41 -18.88 14.32 -4.19
CA ASN A 41 -18.65 15.73 -3.95
C ASN A 41 -17.52 16.26 -4.84
N VAL A 42 -17.67 17.50 -5.32
CA VAL A 42 -16.70 18.19 -6.16
C VAL A 42 -16.09 19.34 -5.37
N LEU A 43 -14.77 19.35 -5.24
CA LEU A 43 -14.03 20.35 -4.46
C LEU A 43 -12.70 20.71 -5.12
N GLN A 44 -12.11 21.81 -4.68
CA GLN A 44 -10.75 22.21 -5.06
C GLN A 44 -9.76 21.66 -4.04
N LEU A 45 -8.73 20.97 -4.51
CA LEU A 45 -7.63 20.53 -3.67
C LEU A 45 -6.28 20.98 -4.24
N PRO A 46 -5.35 21.41 -3.38
CA PRO A 46 -3.97 21.61 -3.79
C PRO A 46 -3.34 20.23 -4.05
N LEU A 47 -2.58 20.08 -5.14
CA LEU A 47 -2.00 18.81 -5.54
C LEU A 47 -0.49 18.75 -5.26
N LEU A 48 -0.06 17.62 -4.69
CA LEU A 48 1.34 17.24 -4.60
C LEU A 48 1.64 16.11 -5.60
N THR A 49 2.52 16.38 -6.56
CA THR A 49 2.95 15.41 -7.57
C THR A 49 4.25 14.73 -7.13
N LEU A 50 4.21 13.42 -6.89
CA LEU A 50 5.39 12.63 -6.49
C LEU A 50 5.71 11.59 -7.58
N PRO A 51 6.87 11.65 -8.23
CA PRO A 51 7.23 10.71 -9.29
C PRO A 51 7.35 9.27 -8.79
N GLY A 52 6.64 8.35 -9.44
CA GLY A 52 6.72 6.93 -9.13
C GLY A 52 6.05 6.53 -7.81
N LEU A 53 5.25 7.41 -7.21
CA LEU A 53 4.44 7.10 -6.03
C LEU A 53 2.95 7.13 -6.38
N ILE A 54 2.23 6.07 -6.03
CA ILE A 54 0.77 5.99 -6.12
C ILE A 54 0.25 5.65 -4.73
N LEU A 55 -0.26 6.65 -4.02
CA LEU A 55 -0.76 6.47 -2.67
C LEU A 55 -2.11 5.73 -2.69
N VAL A 56 -2.21 4.71 -1.85
CA VAL A 56 -3.45 3.95 -1.64
C VAL A 56 -4.13 4.43 -0.34
N PRO A 57 -5.47 4.46 -0.25
CA PRO A 57 -6.16 4.69 1.02
C PRO A 57 -5.61 3.81 2.16
N GLY A 58 -5.37 4.41 3.32
CA GLY A 58 -4.76 3.77 4.49
C GLY A 58 -3.23 3.71 4.48
N GLN A 59 -2.56 3.97 3.35
CA GLN A 59 -1.10 3.98 3.28
C GLN A 59 -0.52 5.24 3.92
N THR A 60 0.48 5.07 4.78
CA THR A 60 1.25 6.18 5.38
C THR A 60 2.23 6.76 4.36
N LEU A 61 2.34 8.09 4.33
CA LEU A 61 3.21 8.87 3.47
C LEU A 61 4.07 9.82 4.32
N PRO A 62 5.35 9.51 4.54
CA PRO A 62 6.30 10.46 5.11
C PRO A 62 6.82 11.42 4.03
N LEU A 63 6.98 12.70 4.39
CA LEU A 63 7.52 13.74 3.52
C LEU A 63 8.56 14.60 4.25
N HIS A 64 9.57 15.05 3.51
CA HIS A 64 10.54 16.05 3.93
C HIS A 64 10.63 17.10 2.83
N ILE A 65 10.18 18.32 3.13
CA ILE A 65 9.90 19.36 2.14
C ILE A 65 10.82 20.56 2.38
N PHE A 66 11.52 20.94 1.33
CA PHE A 66 12.49 22.05 1.33
C PHE A 66 12.04 23.25 0.50
N GLN A 67 11.20 23.02 -0.52
CA GLN A 67 10.87 24.07 -1.48
C GLN A 67 9.88 25.07 -0.86
N PRO A 68 10.19 26.38 -0.82
CA PRO A 68 9.37 27.37 -0.11
C PRO A 68 7.91 27.42 -0.55
N GLN A 69 7.64 27.22 -1.85
CA GLN A 69 6.28 27.18 -2.39
C GLN A 69 5.47 26.01 -1.83
N THR A 70 6.08 24.83 -1.77
CA THR A 70 5.46 23.62 -1.20
C THR A 70 5.32 23.74 0.33
N VAL A 71 6.30 24.35 1.02
CA VAL A 71 6.21 24.66 2.45
C VAL A 71 5.02 25.57 2.73
N ALA A 72 4.86 26.66 1.96
CA ALA A 72 3.73 27.58 2.11
C ALA A 72 2.38 26.89 1.79
N MET A 73 2.32 26.07 0.75
CA MET A 73 1.16 25.23 0.44
C MET A 73 0.80 24.33 1.62
N MET A 74 1.77 23.65 2.24
CA MET A 74 1.51 22.74 3.37
C MET A 74 1.04 23.48 4.62
N LYS A 75 1.61 24.65 4.93
CA LYS A 75 1.12 25.50 6.03
C LYS A 75 -0.34 25.88 5.82
N ASN A 76 -0.69 26.34 4.62
CA ASN A 76 -2.07 26.67 4.26
C ASN A 76 -3.03 25.47 4.33
N VAL A 77 -2.55 24.26 4.03
CA VAL A 77 -3.32 23.02 4.16
C VAL A 77 -3.56 22.68 5.63
N ILE A 78 -2.56 22.87 6.48
CA ILE A 78 -2.62 22.56 7.90
C ILE A 78 -3.58 23.50 8.64
N ASP A 79 -3.58 24.78 8.29
CA ASP A 79 -4.49 25.78 8.86
C ASP A 79 -5.97 25.57 8.46
N LYS A 80 -6.22 24.72 7.46
CA LYS A 80 -7.57 24.35 6.96
C LYS A 80 -7.94 22.93 7.40
N ASP A 81 -8.23 22.06 6.44
CA ASP A 81 -8.75 20.71 6.66
C ASP A 81 -7.65 19.63 6.71
N ARG A 82 -6.36 20.05 6.73
CA ARG A 82 -5.17 19.19 6.70
C ARG A 82 -5.12 18.21 5.52
N THR A 83 -5.90 18.49 4.48
CA THR A 83 -6.13 17.59 3.36
C THR A 83 -5.62 18.18 2.05
N PHE A 84 -4.82 17.42 1.31
CA PHE A 84 -4.37 17.74 -0.05
C PHE A 84 -4.53 16.53 -0.97
N GLY A 85 -4.36 16.69 -2.28
CA GLY A 85 -4.42 15.59 -3.23
C GLY A 85 -3.04 15.08 -3.65
N GLN A 86 -2.81 13.77 -3.68
CA GLN A 86 -1.60 13.18 -4.26
C GLN A 86 -1.90 12.48 -5.58
N VAL A 87 -1.04 12.73 -6.56
CA VAL A 87 -1.10 12.08 -7.88
C VAL A 87 0.28 11.65 -8.34
N ASN A 88 0.34 10.56 -9.09
CA ASN A 88 1.57 10.06 -9.69
C ASN A 88 1.95 10.90 -10.91
N SER A 89 3.22 11.30 -11.01
CA SER A 89 3.79 11.98 -12.18
C SER A 89 5.13 11.36 -12.55
N ARG A 90 5.13 10.35 -13.42
CA ARG A 90 6.35 9.57 -13.72
C ARG A 90 7.38 10.33 -14.58
N TYR A 91 6.92 11.14 -15.52
CA TYR A 91 7.77 11.89 -16.47
C TYR A 91 7.11 13.21 -16.86
N GLY A 92 7.38 14.28 -16.10
CA GLY A 92 6.84 15.59 -16.34
C GLY A 92 5.31 15.67 -16.16
N SER A 93 4.84 16.86 -15.80
CA SER A 93 3.42 17.13 -15.57
C SER A 93 2.68 17.29 -16.92
N ASN A 94 2.61 16.25 -17.75
CA ASN A 94 1.75 16.33 -18.93
C ASN A 94 0.30 16.45 -18.46
N ARG A 95 -0.30 17.62 -18.69
CA ARG A 95 -1.64 17.97 -18.23
C ARG A 95 -2.68 16.92 -18.61
N ASN A 96 -2.56 16.33 -19.81
CA ASN A 96 -3.49 15.30 -20.29
C ASN A 96 -3.37 13.98 -19.52
N GLN A 97 -2.16 13.61 -19.09
CA GLN A 97 -1.96 12.40 -18.30
C GLN A 97 -2.57 12.54 -16.90
N LEU A 98 -2.39 13.72 -16.27
CA LEU A 98 -2.94 14.02 -14.95
C LEU A 98 -4.47 14.12 -14.96
N LEU A 99 -5.08 14.73 -15.98
CA LEU A 99 -6.55 14.83 -16.11
C LEU A 99 -7.25 13.46 -16.14
N SER A 100 -6.60 12.43 -16.71
CA SER A 100 -7.13 11.06 -16.73
C SER A 100 -6.80 10.24 -15.48
N SER A 101 -5.94 10.77 -14.59
CA SER A 101 -5.40 10.04 -13.46
C SER A 101 -6.34 10.05 -12.25
N ILE A 102 -6.40 8.91 -11.57
CA ILE A 102 -7.02 8.79 -10.25
C ILE A 102 -5.96 9.13 -9.20
N GLY A 103 -6.33 10.01 -8.26
CA GLY A 103 -5.49 10.38 -7.12
C GLY A 103 -6.11 9.91 -5.80
N THR A 104 -5.38 10.17 -4.73
CA THR A 104 -5.81 9.87 -3.37
C THR A 104 -5.68 11.13 -2.52
N THR A 105 -6.74 11.48 -1.78
CA THR A 105 -6.68 12.54 -0.78
C THR A 105 -5.75 12.10 0.34
N VAL A 106 -4.96 13.03 0.85
CA VAL A 106 -3.94 12.78 1.86
C VAL A 106 -4.22 13.70 3.02
N GLU A 107 -4.37 13.11 4.21
CA GLU A 107 -4.59 13.85 5.45
C GLU A 107 -3.30 13.86 6.28
N ILE A 108 -2.87 15.06 6.66
CA ILE A 108 -1.72 15.28 7.55
C ILE A 108 -2.16 14.99 8.98
N PHE A 109 -1.47 14.06 9.64
CA PHE A 109 -1.74 13.71 11.04
C PHE A 109 -0.56 14.04 11.96
N SER A 110 0.63 14.30 11.42
CA SER A 110 1.75 14.79 12.22
C SER A 110 2.71 15.66 11.40
N MET A 111 3.28 16.68 12.02
CA MET A 111 4.16 17.65 11.38
C MET A 111 5.26 18.12 12.34
N LYS A 112 6.43 18.45 11.79
CA LYS A 112 7.47 19.21 12.47
C LYS A 112 8.05 20.26 11.53
N GLU A 113 8.14 21.48 12.02
CA GLU A 113 8.83 22.58 11.33
C GLU A 113 10.23 22.76 11.91
N GLU A 114 11.23 22.87 11.04
CA GLU A 114 12.61 23.15 11.42
C GLU A 114 13.10 24.38 10.64
N VAL A 115 13.77 25.30 11.34
CA VAL A 115 14.39 26.47 10.72
C VAL A 115 15.89 26.36 10.92
N GLU A 116 16.60 26.02 9.84
CA GLU A 116 18.05 25.86 9.86
C GLU A 116 18.68 26.84 8.86
N ALA A 117 19.63 27.65 9.32
CA ALA A 117 20.30 28.68 8.52
C ALA A 117 19.33 29.63 7.75
N GLY A 118 18.15 29.90 8.31
CA GLY A 118 17.11 30.74 7.70
C GLY A 118 16.26 30.04 6.63
N ILE A 119 16.49 28.75 6.37
CA ILE A 119 15.66 27.93 5.50
C ILE A 119 14.66 27.16 6.37
N THR A 120 13.38 27.37 6.12
CA THR A 120 12.30 26.59 6.74
C THR A 120 12.12 25.28 5.98
N THR A 121 12.26 24.16 6.68
CA THR A 121 11.90 22.84 6.19
C THR A 121 10.75 22.28 7.02
N ILE A 122 9.95 21.41 6.40
CA ILE A 122 8.85 20.74 7.10
C ILE A 122 8.97 19.24 6.89
N ARG A 123 8.84 18.50 7.99
CA ARG A 123 8.68 17.04 7.99
C ARG A 123 7.23 16.71 8.31
N ILE A 124 6.60 15.85 7.50
CA ILE A 124 5.18 15.52 7.61
C ILE A 124 5.02 13.99 7.63
N LYS A 125 4.12 13.50 8.48
CA LYS A 125 3.48 12.20 8.30
C LYS A 125 2.02 12.43 7.93
N ALA A 126 1.63 11.81 6.83
CA ALA A 126 0.28 11.88 6.30
C ALA A 126 -0.22 10.49 5.92
N THR A 127 -1.53 10.34 5.71
CA THR A 127 -2.14 9.06 5.33
C THR A 127 -3.12 9.25 4.19
N GLY A 128 -3.15 8.30 3.26
CA GLY A 128 -4.15 8.28 2.19
C GLY A 128 -5.55 8.04 2.76
N ARG A 129 -6.56 8.79 2.30
CA ARG A 129 -7.94 8.67 2.80
C ARG A 129 -8.93 8.21 1.75
N GLN A 130 -9.15 9.01 0.71
CA GLN A 130 -10.22 8.77 -0.27
C GLN A 130 -9.70 8.89 -1.68
N ARG A 131 -10.23 8.07 -2.58
CA ARG A 131 -9.90 8.15 -4.00
C ARG A 131 -10.65 9.32 -4.62
N PHE A 132 -10.03 10.01 -5.55
CA PHE A 132 -10.68 11.05 -6.34
C PHE A 132 -10.30 10.96 -7.81
N ARG A 133 -11.15 11.53 -8.67
CA ARG A 133 -10.85 11.76 -10.08
C ARG A 133 -10.67 13.24 -10.33
N ILE A 134 -9.67 13.60 -11.12
CA ILE A 134 -9.44 14.98 -11.50
C ILE A 134 -10.41 15.38 -12.62
N ILE A 135 -11.04 16.54 -12.50
CA ILE A 135 -11.92 17.14 -13.52
C ILE A 135 -11.17 18.24 -14.28
N ASP A 136 -10.51 19.14 -13.56
CA ASP A 136 -9.75 20.27 -14.11
C ASP A 136 -8.50 20.53 -13.26
N ILE A 137 -7.45 21.04 -13.88
CA ILE A 137 -6.19 21.39 -13.22
C ILE A 137 -5.77 22.79 -13.66
N ARG A 138 -5.50 23.63 -12.68
CA ARG A 138 -5.01 25.00 -12.86
C ARG A 138 -3.74 25.18 -12.04
N THR A 139 -2.71 25.76 -12.65
CA THR A 139 -1.48 26.09 -11.94
C THR A 139 -1.59 27.50 -11.39
N GLN A 140 -1.34 27.68 -10.10
CA GLN A 140 -1.30 28.99 -9.47
C GLN A 140 -0.02 29.74 -9.86
N VAL A 141 0.05 31.03 -9.53
CA VAL A 141 1.21 31.89 -9.83
C VAL A 141 2.48 31.41 -9.12
N ASP A 142 2.31 30.73 -7.99
CA ASP A 142 3.39 30.10 -7.22
C ASP A 142 3.87 28.75 -7.82
N GLY A 143 3.28 28.29 -8.93
CA GLY A 143 3.64 27.03 -9.57
C GLY A 143 2.94 25.80 -8.98
N ILE A 144 2.16 25.94 -7.90
CA ILE A 144 1.45 24.82 -7.28
C ILE A 144 0.19 24.47 -8.09
N PRO A 145 0.00 23.19 -8.46
CA PRO A 145 -1.22 22.76 -9.14
C PRO A 145 -2.39 22.71 -8.16
N GLN A 146 -3.50 23.37 -8.52
CA GLN A 146 -4.81 23.23 -7.91
C GLN A 146 -5.70 22.40 -8.83
N ALA A 147 -6.42 21.44 -8.28
CA ALA A 147 -7.32 20.62 -9.07
C ALA A 147 -8.74 20.65 -8.55
N THR A 148 -9.68 20.74 -9.50
CA THR A 148 -11.08 20.40 -9.27
C THR A 148 -11.17 18.89 -9.30
N VAL A 149 -11.56 18.28 -8.18
CA VAL A 149 -11.63 16.83 -8.04
C VAL A 149 -13.02 16.37 -7.65
N GLN A 150 -13.40 15.18 -8.11
CA GLN A 150 -14.60 14.48 -7.68
C GLN A 150 -14.21 13.31 -6.78
N ILE A 151 -14.75 13.27 -5.56
CA ILE A 151 -14.54 12.15 -4.64
C ILE A 151 -15.24 10.91 -5.17
N LEU A 152 -14.49 9.81 -5.30
CA LEU A 152 -15.03 8.56 -5.83
C LEU A 152 -15.71 7.76 -4.71
N PRO A 153 -16.94 7.26 -4.93
CA PRO A 153 -17.61 6.41 -3.95
C PRO A 153 -16.91 5.06 -3.82
N GLU A 154 -17.07 4.46 -2.63
CA GLU A 154 -16.74 3.06 -2.38
C GLU A 154 -18.05 2.27 -2.29
N ILE A 155 -18.25 1.34 -3.21
CA ILE A 155 -19.49 0.57 -3.38
C ILE A 155 -19.32 -0.78 -2.70
N THR A 156 -19.92 -0.93 -1.52
CA THR A 156 -20.04 -2.22 -0.85
C THR A 156 -21.30 -2.92 -1.34
N LEU A 157 -21.13 -4.09 -1.95
CA LEU A 157 -22.24 -4.93 -2.38
C LEU A 157 -22.51 -6.03 -1.35
N SER A 158 -23.78 -6.39 -1.20
CA SER A 158 -24.20 -7.54 -0.42
C SER A 158 -23.51 -8.82 -0.95
N PRO A 159 -23.02 -9.72 -0.08
CA PRO A 159 -22.31 -10.94 -0.48
C PRO A 159 -23.20 -11.97 -1.19
N HIS A 160 -24.52 -11.77 -1.18
CA HIS A 160 -25.52 -12.59 -1.84
C HIS A 160 -26.47 -11.69 -2.66
N PRO A 161 -27.06 -12.20 -3.75
CA PRO A 161 -28.11 -11.48 -4.45
C PRO A 161 -29.31 -11.27 -3.50
N GLU A 162 -29.69 -10.02 -3.26
CA GLU A 162 -30.77 -9.67 -2.31
C GLU A 162 -32.12 -10.31 -2.69
N GLY A 163 -32.34 -10.63 -3.97
CA GLY A 163 -33.52 -11.34 -4.45
C GLY A 163 -33.47 -12.88 -4.37
N GLY A 164 -32.34 -13.47 -3.95
CA GLY A 164 -32.16 -14.92 -3.87
C GLY A 164 -32.53 -15.54 -2.51
N LEU A 165 -32.73 -14.71 -1.48
CA LEU A 165 -33.10 -15.17 -0.15
C LEU A 165 -34.62 -15.12 0.01
N LEU A 166 -35.26 -16.28 0.24
CA LEU A 166 -36.68 -16.29 0.62
C LEU A 166 -36.86 -15.56 1.96
N SER A 167 -37.93 -14.77 2.10
CA SER A 167 -38.26 -14.02 3.32
C SER A 167 -38.43 -14.88 4.58
N CYS A 168 -38.56 -16.20 4.44
CA CYS A 168 -38.56 -17.13 5.58
C CYS A 168 -37.16 -17.38 6.16
N TYR A 169 -36.10 -17.16 5.39
CA TYR A 169 -34.72 -17.19 5.89
C TYR A 169 -34.36 -15.92 6.67
N SER A 170 -35.01 -14.78 6.40
CA SER A 170 -34.80 -13.55 7.18
C SER A 170 -35.60 -13.53 8.49
N LYS A 171 -36.76 -14.20 8.54
CA LYS A 171 -37.59 -14.34 9.76
C LYS A 171 -37.07 -15.39 10.75
N SER A 172 -36.24 -16.30 10.26
CA SER A 172 -35.53 -17.28 11.08
C SER A 172 -34.21 -16.68 11.54
N GLY A 173 -34.23 -15.96 12.66
CA GLY A 173 -33.06 -15.81 13.54
C GLY A 173 -32.61 -17.16 14.13
N CYS A 174 -32.60 -18.22 13.31
CA CYS A 174 -32.23 -19.56 13.67
C CYS A 174 -30.73 -19.59 13.90
N GLN A 175 -30.37 -19.82 15.15
CA GLN A 175 -29.02 -19.97 15.69
C GLN A 175 -28.21 -21.13 15.05
N ALA A 176 -28.68 -21.73 13.95
CA ALA A 176 -28.06 -22.84 13.25
C ALA A 176 -27.19 -22.44 12.04
N THR A 177 -27.25 -21.18 11.56
CA THR A 177 -26.34 -20.63 10.53
C THR A 177 -25.36 -19.58 11.08
N LEU A 178 -25.38 -19.35 12.40
CA LEU A 178 -24.38 -18.58 13.12
C LEU A 178 -23.70 -19.51 14.12
N SER A 179 -22.61 -20.17 13.72
CA SER A 179 -21.72 -20.77 14.71
C SER A 179 -21.22 -19.67 15.65
N PRO A 180 -21.43 -19.77 16.97
CA PRO A 180 -21.01 -18.75 17.93
C PRO A 180 -19.52 -18.91 18.20
N ALA A 181 -18.69 -18.42 17.28
CA ALA A 181 -17.26 -18.27 17.53
C ALA A 181 -16.86 -16.80 17.37
N ARG A 182 -16.63 -16.17 18.54
CA ARG A 182 -16.03 -14.84 18.76
C ARG A 182 -16.96 -13.64 18.56
N ARG A 183 -17.78 -13.39 19.59
CA ARG A 183 -18.22 -12.04 19.93
C ARG A 183 -16.99 -11.26 20.42
N GLY A 184 -16.52 -10.31 19.62
CA GLY A 184 -15.57 -9.27 20.01
C GLY A 184 -16.15 -7.91 19.61
N CYS A 185 -16.46 -7.09 20.60
CA CYS A 185 -16.95 -5.72 20.46
C CYS A 185 -15.84 -4.83 19.91
N TRP A 186 -16.05 -4.13 18.78
CA TRP A 186 -15.17 -3.02 18.38
C TRP A 186 -15.95 -1.93 17.66
N GLN A 187 -15.63 -0.69 18.04
CA GLN A 187 -16.24 0.56 17.62
C GLN A 187 -16.24 0.70 16.09
N ALA A 188 -17.40 1.00 15.52
CA ALA A 188 -17.58 1.21 14.10
C ALA A 188 -16.83 2.48 13.65
N THR A 189 -15.96 2.35 12.66
CA THR A 189 -15.61 3.48 11.79
C THR A 189 -16.83 3.82 10.92
N PRO A 190 -17.02 5.08 10.47
CA PRO A 190 -18.22 5.50 9.73
C PRO A 190 -18.46 4.78 8.39
N TRP A 191 -17.49 3.97 7.94
CA TRP A 191 -17.44 3.35 6.62
C TRP A 191 -17.73 1.85 6.64
N CYS A 192 -17.80 1.21 7.81
CA CYS A 192 -18.10 -0.21 7.92
C CYS A 192 -19.44 -0.33 8.66
N GLN A 193 -20.51 -0.64 7.91
CA GLN A 193 -21.70 -1.23 8.53
C GLN A 193 -21.29 -2.56 9.17
N PRO A 194 -21.88 -2.97 10.30
CA PRO A 194 -21.56 -4.23 10.97
C PRO A 194 -22.06 -5.40 10.11
N LEU A 195 -21.30 -5.76 9.07
CA LEU A 195 -21.46 -6.99 8.33
C LEU A 195 -20.81 -8.10 9.15
N GLN A 196 -21.67 -8.80 9.88
CA GLN A 196 -21.33 -9.98 10.65
C GLN A 196 -20.51 -10.95 9.79
N LYS A 197 -19.44 -11.50 10.38
CA LYS A 197 -18.58 -12.55 9.80
C LYS A 197 -19.38 -13.83 9.64
N SER A 198 -20.34 -13.84 8.74
CA SER A 198 -21.19 -14.98 8.46
C SER A 198 -20.78 -15.53 7.11
N MET A 199 -20.17 -16.72 7.12
CA MET A 199 -20.28 -17.62 5.98
C MET A 199 -21.75 -17.99 5.88
N ILE A 200 -22.53 -17.14 5.21
CA ILE A 200 -23.92 -17.44 4.88
C ILE A 200 -23.82 -18.48 3.76
N ASP A 201 -24.16 -19.72 4.06
CA ASP A 201 -24.43 -20.72 3.03
C ASP A 201 -25.58 -20.19 2.18
N VAL A 202 -25.27 -19.76 0.95
CA VAL A 202 -26.28 -19.21 0.05
C VAL A 202 -27.15 -20.37 -0.40
N ASN A 203 -28.46 -20.26 -0.21
CA ASN A 203 -29.38 -21.24 -0.80
C ASN A 203 -29.39 -21.05 -2.32
N THR A 204 -28.48 -21.72 -3.01
CA THR A 204 -28.31 -21.62 -4.47
C THR A 204 -29.32 -22.42 -5.27
N SER A 205 -30.22 -23.17 -4.61
CA SER A 205 -31.27 -23.94 -5.29
C SER A 205 -32.23 -23.07 -6.11
N LEU A 206 -32.35 -21.78 -5.79
CA LEU A 206 -33.20 -20.80 -6.46
C LEU A 206 -32.44 -19.88 -7.42
N SER A 207 -31.13 -20.10 -7.56
CA SER A 207 -30.25 -19.27 -8.38
C SER A 207 -29.87 -20.01 -9.66
N SER A 208 -29.57 -19.25 -10.72
CA SER A 208 -29.06 -19.78 -12.00
C SER A 208 -27.63 -20.35 -11.92
N TRP A 209 -26.89 -20.07 -10.83
CA TRP A 209 -25.50 -20.47 -10.64
C TRP A 209 -25.32 -21.35 -9.40
N PRO A 210 -24.34 -22.29 -9.42
CA PRO A 210 -23.99 -23.11 -8.27
C PRO A 210 -23.25 -22.32 -7.17
N GLU A 211 -23.25 -22.86 -5.94
CA GLU A 211 -22.63 -22.25 -4.73
C GLU A 211 -21.19 -21.79 -4.92
N TRP A 212 -20.37 -22.60 -5.59
CA TRP A 212 -18.96 -22.26 -5.79
C TRP A 212 -18.79 -20.96 -6.59
N VAL A 213 -19.73 -20.58 -7.46
CA VAL A 213 -19.69 -19.32 -8.21
C VAL A 213 -19.85 -18.13 -7.25
N TYR A 214 -20.82 -18.18 -6.34
CA TYR A 214 -21.03 -17.11 -5.36
C TYR A 214 -19.86 -16.97 -4.39
N ARG A 215 -19.25 -18.08 -3.99
CA ARG A 215 -18.04 -18.09 -3.17
C ARG A 215 -16.90 -17.29 -3.82
N LEU A 216 -16.77 -17.31 -5.16
CA LEU A 216 -15.77 -16.50 -5.87
C LEU A 216 -16.03 -14.99 -5.76
N TYR A 217 -17.23 -14.56 -5.40
CA TYR A 217 -17.62 -13.15 -5.20
C TYR A 217 -17.92 -12.82 -3.74
N ASN A 218 -17.72 -13.76 -2.82
CA ASN A 218 -17.82 -13.48 -1.39
C ASN A 218 -16.52 -12.79 -0.91
N PRO A 219 -16.57 -11.55 -0.40
CA PRO A 219 -15.38 -10.83 0.01
C PRO A 219 -14.60 -11.54 1.12
N PHE A 220 -15.27 -12.20 2.06
CA PHE A 220 -14.62 -12.90 3.16
C PHE A 220 -13.93 -14.19 2.70
N SER A 221 -14.53 -14.92 1.76
CA SER A 221 -13.88 -16.07 1.12
C SER A 221 -12.63 -15.65 0.34
N LEU A 222 -12.70 -14.54 -0.39
CA LEU A 222 -11.55 -13.98 -1.10
C LEU A 222 -10.43 -13.54 -0.14
N MET A 223 -10.78 -12.89 0.97
CA MET A 223 -9.81 -12.53 2.02
C MET A 223 -9.12 -13.77 2.60
N ASP A 224 -9.85 -14.86 2.85
CA ASP A 224 -9.30 -16.11 3.37
C ASP A 224 -8.31 -16.75 2.38
N GLU A 225 -8.67 -16.81 1.10
CA GLU A 225 -7.78 -17.29 0.04
C GLU A 225 -6.51 -16.44 -0.10
N ILE A 226 -6.64 -15.11 -0.03
CA ILE A 226 -5.49 -14.21 -0.03
C ILE A 226 -4.59 -14.46 1.21
N LYS A 227 -5.17 -14.64 2.40
CA LYS A 227 -4.42 -14.95 3.63
C LYS A 227 -3.65 -16.26 3.51
N LYS A 228 -4.26 -17.32 2.98
CA LYS A 228 -3.57 -18.60 2.70
C LYS A 228 -2.40 -18.40 1.74
N LEU A 229 -2.60 -17.61 0.69
CA LEU A 229 -1.56 -17.32 -0.29
C LEU A 229 -0.39 -16.52 0.33
N LEU A 230 -0.67 -15.51 1.16
CA LEU A 230 0.36 -14.77 1.89
C LEU A 230 1.19 -15.67 2.82
N LEU A 231 0.53 -16.53 3.59
CA LEU A 231 1.20 -17.51 4.45
C LEU A 231 2.06 -18.48 3.64
N SER A 232 1.61 -18.89 2.46
CA SER A 232 2.39 -19.77 1.58
C SER A 232 3.65 -19.10 1.01
N TRP A 233 3.69 -17.77 0.92
CA TRP A 233 4.88 -17.05 0.46
C TRP A 233 5.93 -17.01 1.57
N ASN A 234 5.47 -16.73 2.79
CA ASN A 234 6.32 -16.67 3.96
C ASN A 234 5.51 -16.83 5.26
N GLU A 235 5.82 -17.89 6.01
CA GLU A 235 5.18 -18.21 7.29
C GLU A 235 5.37 -17.12 8.36
N SER A 236 6.41 -16.30 8.23
CA SER A 236 6.66 -15.17 9.14
C SER A 236 5.74 -13.96 8.90
N MET A 237 4.86 -13.99 7.89
CA MET A 237 3.86 -12.95 7.70
C MET A 237 2.84 -12.96 8.84
N ARG A 238 2.79 -11.85 9.59
CA ARG A 238 1.85 -11.67 10.71
C ARG A 238 0.44 -11.40 10.20
N VAL A 239 -0.32 -12.47 9.95
CA VAL A 239 -1.71 -12.39 9.49
C VAL A 239 -2.71 -11.94 10.55
N ASP A 240 -2.31 -11.93 11.82
CA ASP A 240 -3.17 -11.58 12.96
C ASP A 240 -3.54 -10.08 12.98
N ASN A 241 -2.68 -9.23 12.43
CA ASN A 241 -2.86 -7.76 12.41
C ASN A 241 -3.61 -7.27 11.15
N LEU A 242 -4.13 -8.17 10.32
CA LEU A 242 -4.76 -7.79 9.06
C LEU A 242 -6.16 -7.18 9.27
N PRO A 243 -6.55 -6.17 8.47
CA PRO A 243 -7.89 -5.59 8.56
C PRO A 243 -9.01 -6.62 8.39
N ILE A 244 -10.11 -6.39 9.10
CA ILE A 244 -11.28 -7.29 9.08
C ILE A 244 -12.33 -6.82 8.06
N CYS A 245 -12.44 -5.51 7.84
CA CYS A 245 -13.37 -4.92 6.87
C CYS A 245 -12.81 -5.14 5.44
N PRO A 246 -13.59 -5.72 4.49
CA PRO A 246 -13.09 -6.04 3.14
C PRO A 246 -12.50 -4.85 2.38
N THR A 247 -13.08 -3.66 2.57
CA THR A 247 -12.57 -2.41 1.99
C THR A 247 -11.17 -2.10 2.47
N GLU A 248 -10.96 -2.04 3.78
CA GLU A 248 -9.65 -1.77 4.38
C GLU A 248 -8.64 -2.87 4.03
N PHE A 249 -9.05 -4.13 4.05
CA PHE A 249 -8.18 -5.26 3.69
C PHE A 249 -7.73 -5.18 2.22
N SER A 250 -8.64 -4.89 1.30
CA SER A 250 -8.29 -4.75 -0.12
C SER A 250 -7.27 -3.62 -0.35
N PHE A 251 -7.45 -2.46 0.30
CA PHE A 251 -6.47 -1.39 0.20
C PHE A 251 -5.14 -1.73 0.89
N TRP A 252 -5.17 -2.45 2.01
CA TRP A 252 -3.95 -2.95 2.66
C TRP A 252 -3.14 -3.87 1.74
N ILE A 253 -3.83 -4.77 1.01
CA ILE A 253 -3.21 -5.64 0.00
C ILE A 253 -2.64 -4.81 -1.14
N ALA A 254 -3.43 -3.89 -1.72
CA ALA A 254 -2.97 -2.99 -2.77
C ALA A 254 -1.73 -2.18 -2.37
N ALA A 255 -1.64 -1.78 -1.09
CA ALA A 255 -0.50 -1.06 -0.54
C ALA A 255 0.76 -1.94 -0.45
N ASN A 256 0.60 -3.21 -0.04
CA ASN A 256 1.69 -4.12 0.29
C ASN A 256 2.15 -5.05 -0.85
N LEU A 257 1.37 -5.18 -1.93
CA LEU A 257 1.77 -6.00 -3.08
C LEU A 257 2.84 -5.30 -3.94
N PRO A 258 3.79 -6.06 -4.51
CA PRO A 258 4.82 -5.54 -5.41
C PRO A 258 4.26 -5.28 -6.82
N LEU A 259 3.31 -4.34 -6.91
CA LEU A 259 2.64 -3.94 -8.14
C LEU A 259 3.44 -2.85 -8.87
N ASP A 260 3.49 -2.94 -10.21
CA ASP A 260 3.94 -1.80 -11.02
C ASP A 260 2.88 -0.67 -11.00
N ASP A 261 3.27 0.52 -11.49
CA ASP A 261 2.42 1.70 -11.46
C ASP A 261 1.08 1.48 -12.19
N ARG A 262 1.13 0.73 -13.29
CA ARG A 262 -0.04 0.44 -14.13
C ARG A 262 -1.04 -0.43 -13.37
N LEU A 263 -0.59 -1.53 -12.77
CA LEU A 263 -1.45 -2.42 -11.99
C LEU A 263 -2.01 -1.69 -10.76
N ARG A 264 -1.21 -0.87 -10.08
CA ARG A 264 -1.66 -0.10 -8.91
C ARG A 264 -2.74 0.94 -9.27
N LEU A 265 -2.61 1.63 -10.39
CA LEU A 265 -3.66 2.52 -10.92
C LEU A 265 -4.93 1.76 -11.34
N GLN A 266 -4.79 0.57 -11.93
CA GLN A 266 -5.95 -0.29 -12.24
C GLN A 266 -6.72 -0.67 -10.97
N ILE A 267 -6.01 -1.02 -9.89
CA ILE A 267 -6.60 -1.31 -8.59
C ILE A 267 -7.33 -0.09 -7.99
N LEU A 268 -6.75 1.10 -8.08
CA LEU A 268 -7.39 2.35 -7.62
C LEU A 268 -8.63 2.74 -8.44
N THR A 269 -8.74 2.25 -9.69
CA THR A 269 -9.92 2.49 -10.52
C THR A 269 -11.14 1.70 -10.04
N ILE A 270 -10.92 0.54 -9.41
CA ILE A 270 -11.98 -0.32 -8.91
C ILE A 270 -12.61 0.32 -7.67
N ASN A 271 -13.93 0.45 -7.66
CA ASN A 271 -14.70 1.05 -6.58
C ASN A 271 -15.44 0.04 -5.69
N CYS A 272 -15.31 -1.26 -5.96
CA CYS A 272 -15.92 -2.32 -5.16
C CYS A 272 -14.83 -3.20 -4.54
N PRO A 273 -14.83 -3.43 -3.21
CA PRO A 273 -13.81 -4.24 -2.55
C PRO A 273 -13.79 -5.68 -3.06
N THR A 274 -14.94 -6.29 -3.35
CA THR A 274 -15.01 -7.64 -3.92
C THR A 274 -14.27 -7.74 -5.25
N GLN A 275 -14.52 -6.81 -6.17
CA GLN A 275 -13.84 -6.78 -7.47
C GLN A 275 -12.34 -6.53 -7.30
N ARG A 276 -11.96 -5.68 -6.34
CA ARG A 276 -10.57 -5.37 -6.00
C ARG A 276 -9.83 -6.60 -5.50
N LEU A 277 -10.39 -7.30 -4.50
CA LEU A 277 -9.86 -8.54 -3.95
C LEU A 277 -9.69 -9.64 -5.00
N ARG A 278 -10.66 -9.80 -5.91
CA ARG A 278 -10.55 -10.76 -7.02
C ARG A 278 -9.37 -10.43 -7.93
N LYS A 279 -9.21 -9.14 -8.27
CA LYS A 279 -8.12 -8.69 -9.13
C LYS A 279 -6.76 -8.89 -8.44
N GLU A 280 -6.67 -8.55 -7.15
CA GLU A 280 -5.48 -8.75 -6.32
C GLU A 280 -5.10 -10.23 -6.24
N LEU A 281 -6.06 -11.11 -5.91
CA LEU A 281 -5.85 -12.54 -5.85
C LEU A 281 -5.34 -13.10 -7.18
N SER A 282 -5.93 -12.68 -8.29
CA SER A 282 -5.49 -13.08 -9.64
C SER A 282 -4.04 -12.63 -9.93
N ILE A 283 -3.67 -11.41 -9.53
CA ILE A 283 -2.29 -10.91 -9.69
C ILE A 283 -1.32 -11.72 -8.83
N MET A 284 -1.66 -11.97 -7.57
CA MET A 284 -0.82 -12.73 -6.64
C MET A 284 -0.59 -14.18 -7.09
N GLN A 285 -1.59 -14.80 -7.71
CA GLN A 285 -1.46 -16.16 -8.27
C GLN A 285 -0.53 -16.18 -9.50
N LYS A 286 -0.64 -15.19 -10.38
CA LYS A 286 0.13 -15.11 -11.64
C LYS A 286 1.56 -14.59 -11.47
N CYS A 287 1.81 -13.75 -10.46
CA CYS A 287 3.13 -13.21 -10.18
C CYS A 287 3.94 -14.20 -9.34
N SER A 288 5.13 -14.57 -9.82
CA SER A 288 6.09 -15.38 -9.05
C SER A 288 7.48 -14.75 -8.95
N VAL A 289 7.83 -13.87 -9.89
CA VAL A 289 9.16 -13.29 -10.03
C VAL A 289 9.05 -11.78 -10.14
N LEU A 290 9.97 -11.07 -9.51
CA LEU A 290 10.15 -9.62 -9.63
C LEU A 290 11.43 -9.35 -10.42
N CYS A 291 11.30 -8.56 -11.48
CA CYS A 291 12.39 -8.20 -12.37
C CYS A 291 12.76 -6.73 -12.20
N CYS A 292 13.99 -6.38 -12.62
CA CYS A 292 14.39 -5.00 -12.82
C CYS A 292 13.47 -4.39 -13.87
N ARG A 293 12.90 -3.23 -13.56
CA ARG A 293 11.96 -2.54 -14.45
C ARG A 293 12.57 -2.20 -15.81
N ASP A 294 13.85 -1.84 -15.85
CA ASP A 294 14.46 -1.23 -17.03
C ASP A 294 15.12 -2.27 -17.97
N CYS A 295 15.63 -3.39 -17.45
CA CYS A 295 16.28 -4.44 -18.26
C CYS A 295 15.64 -5.84 -18.15
N ASN A 296 14.56 -5.98 -17.38
CA ASN A 296 13.84 -7.24 -17.13
C ASN A 296 14.66 -8.38 -16.47
N SER A 297 15.88 -8.13 -15.97
CA SER A 297 16.65 -9.14 -15.25
C SER A 297 15.92 -9.56 -13.97
N THR A 298 15.87 -10.85 -13.67
CA THR A 298 15.28 -11.37 -12.41
C THR A 298 16.05 -10.85 -11.19
N ILE A 299 15.34 -10.21 -10.26
CA ILE A 299 15.91 -9.63 -9.03
C ILE A 299 15.48 -10.39 -7.79
N ALA A 300 14.21 -10.76 -7.65
CA ALA A 300 13.72 -11.44 -6.46
C ALA A 300 12.55 -12.39 -6.76
N TYR A 301 12.38 -13.40 -5.92
CA TYR A 301 11.22 -14.30 -5.96
C TYR A 301 10.22 -13.90 -4.86
N LYS A 302 8.94 -14.17 -5.09
CA LYS A 302 7.89 -13.81 -4.13
C LYS A 302 8.02 -14.47 -2.75
N ASN A 303 8.63 -15.66 -2.69
CA ASN A 303 8.84 -16.40 -1.45
C ASN A 303 10.01 -15.86 -0.61
N GLU A 304 10.75 -14.88 -1.12
CA GLU A 304 11.78 -14.15 -0.36
C GLU A 304 11.20 -12.91 0.32
N LEU A 305 9.97 -12.50 -0.03
CA LEU A 305 9.29 -11.36 0.54
C LEU A 305 8.94 -11.62 2.02
N PHE A 306 9.22 -10.65 2.88
CA PHE A 306 8.94 -10.74 4.31
C PHE A 306 8.66 -9.37 4.91
N SER A 307 8.10 -9.31 6.11
CA SER A 307 7.74 -8.04 6.77
C SER A 307 8.74 -7.64 7.84
N MET A 308 9.47 -6.54 7.60
CA MET A 308 10.25 -5.84 8.64
C MET A 308 9.43 -4.79 9.39
N SER A 309 8.19 -4.52 8.96
CA SER A 309 7.30 -3.50 9.53
C SER A 309 5.96 -4.11 9.91
N LEU A 310 5.26 -3.52 10.88
CA LEU A 310 3.86 -3.89 11.21
C LEU A 310 2.91 -3.62 10.04
N ASP A 311 3.20 -2.62 9.21
CA ASP A 311 2.38 -2.28 8.04
C ASP A 311 2.44 -3.34 6.93
N GLY A 312 3.43 -4.24 6.99
CA GLY A 312 3.63 -5.32 6.04
C GLY A 312 5.03 -5.30 5.41
N PRO A 313 5.20 -6.00 4.27
CA PRO A 313 6.49 -6.09 3.57
C PRO A 313 6.88 -4.83 2.79
N LEU A 314 5.95 -3.88 2.57
CA LEU A 314 6.21 -2.61 1.91
C LEU A 314 6.00 -1.46 2.88
N GLY A 315 7.00 -0.58 3.02
CA GLY A 315 6.87 0.70 3.71
C GLY A 315 7.24 1.86 2.80
N ALA A 316 6.58 3.01 2.95
CA ALA A 316 7.02 4.25 2.33
C ALA A 316 7.99 4.98 3.26
N TYR A 317 9.14 5.37 2.76
CA TYR A 317 10.16 6.07 3.54
C TYR A 317 10.71 7.25 2.75
N VAL A 318 11.06 8.34 3.42
CA VAL A 318 11.67 9.50 2.78
C VAL A 318 13.16 9.56 3.07
N ASN A 319 13.96 9.85 2.05
CA ASN A 319 15.40 10.03 2.23
C ASN A 319 15.74 11.48 2.63
N PRO A 320 16.99 11.77 3.04
CA PRO A 320 17.40 13.13 3.41
C PRO A 320 17.21 14.17 2.31
N GLY A 321 17.19 13.76 1.03
CA GLY A 321 16.92 14.65 -0.10
C GLY A 321 15.42 14.90 -0.38
N GLY A 322 14.52 14.36 0.43
CA GLY A 322 13.06 14.53 0.27
C GLY A 322 12.41 13.56 -0.72
N PHE A 323 13.14 12.57 -1.24
CA PHE A 323 12.58 11.56 -2.15
C PHE A 323 11.93 10.42 -1.37
N VAL A 324 10.68 10.12 -1.71
CA VAL A 324 9.91 9.03 -1.12
C VAL A 324 10.17 7.72 -1.88
N HIS A 325 10.49 6.66 -1.15
CA HIS A 325 10.73 5.33 -1.66
C HIS A 325 9.78 4.33 -1.01
N GLU A 326 8.89 3.74 -1.80
CA GLU A 326 8.15 2.53 -1.43
C GLU A 326 9.11 1.34 -1.47
N THR A 327 9.51 0.86 -0.30
CA THR A 327 10.60 -0.12 -0.13
C THR A 327 10.02 -1.44 0.34
N LEU A 328 10.25 -2.48 -0.47
CA LEU A 328 9.87 -3.87 -0.21
C LEU A 328 11.03 -4.62 0.43
N THR A 329 10.75 -5.42 1.47
CA THR A 329 11.79 -6.19 2.18
C THR A 329 11.88 -7.65 1.72
N PHE A 330 13.08 -8.07 1.33
CA PHE A 330 13.39 -9.43 0.86
C PHE A 330 14.57 -10.06 1.62
N TYR A 331 14.50 -11.35 1.91
CA TYR A 331 15.64 -12.08 2.45
C TYR A 331 16.78 -12.20 1.44
N LYS A 332 16.45 -12.54 0.19
CA LYS A 332 17.41 -12.74 -0.90
C LYS A 332 17.05 -11.93 -2.14
N ALA A 333 18.08 -11.53 -2.87
CA ALA A 333 17.97 -10.88 -4.16
C ALA A 333 19.15 -11.28 -5.07
N LEU A 334 18.93 -11.26 -6.37
CA LEU A 334 19.82 -11.76 -7.43
C LEU A 334 20.25 -10.63 -8.36
N GLY A 335 21.43 -10.77 -8.97
CA GLY A 335 21.90 -9.84 -10.00
C GLY A 335 22.10 -8.41 -9.48
N ILE A 336 22.58 -8.26 -8.25
CA ILE A 336 22.81 -6.96 -7.60
C ILE A 336 24.31 -6.68 -7.44
N ARG A 337 24.72 -5.47 -7.80
CA ARG A 337 26.01 -4.87 -7.46
C ARG A 337 25.85 -3.86 -6.33
N LEU A 338 26.75 -3.90 -5.35
CA LEU A 338 26.76 -2.93 -4.25
C LEU A 338 27.71 -1.79 -4.54
N ARG A 339 27.29 -0.57 -4.20
CA ARG A 339 28.09 0.65 -4.36
C ARG A 339 28.30 1.33 -3.02
N GLY A 340 29.55 1.69 -2.72
CA GLY A 340 29.96 2.37 -1.50
C GLY A 340 30.10 1.45 -0.28
N HIS A 341 30.24 2.08 0.89
CA HIS A 341 30.38 1.38 2.17
C HIS A 341 29.06 1.39 2.95
N PRO A 342 28.82 0.42 3.85
CA PRO A 342 27.66 0.44 4.74
C PRO A 342 27.68 1.65 5.68
N THR A 343 26.55 2.37 5.79
CA THR A 343 26.36 3.47 6.76
C THR A 343 25.03 3.31 7.50
N ALA A 344 25.00 3.74 8.76
CA ALA A 344 23.78 3.76 9.59
C ALA A 344 23.05 5.12 9.54
N GLU A 345 23.63 6.10 8.86
CA GLU A 345 23.10 7.46 8.74
C GLU A 345 21.71 7.45 8.10
N ASN A 346 20.72 8.08 8.74
CA ASN A 346 19.32 8.12 8.30
C ASN A 346 18.72 6.75 7.92
N SER A 347 19.16 5.67 8.56
CA SER A 347 18.63 4.33 8.30
C SER A 347 17.15 4.24 8.70
N TRP A 348 16.31 3.72 7.80
CA TRP A 348 14.88 3.47 8.07
C TRP A 348 14.62 2.27 8.99
N PHE A 349 15.63 1.43 9.18
CA PHE A 349 15.59 0.26 10.04
C PHE A 349 16.66 0.42 11.13
N PRO A 350 16.32 0.98 12.30
CA PRO A 350 17.28 1.20 13.38
C PRO A 350 18.06 -0.07 13.74
N GLY A 351 19.38 0.04 13.89
CA GLY A 351 20.26 -1.11 14.12
C GLY A 351 20.80 -1.79 12.86
N TYR A 352 20.37 -1.34 11.67
CA TYR A 352 20.91 -1.77 10.38
C TYR A 352 21.63 -0.63 9.66
N ALA A 353 22.79 -0.95 9.07
CA ALA A 353 23.49 -0.10 8.12
C ALA A 353 23.07 -0.47 6.69
N TRP A 354 22.89 0.54 5.82
CA TRP A 354 22.49 0.34 4.43
C TRP A 354 23.66 0.57 3.46
N THR A 355 23.62 -0.11 2.32
CA THR A 355 24.54 0.07 1.19
C THR A 355 23.73 0.11 -0.09
N ILE A 356 24.06 1.03 -1.00
CA ILE A 356 23.34 1.19 -2.27
C ILE A 356 23.42 -0.10 -3.09
N ALA A 357 22.29 -0.52 -3.62
CA ALA A 357 22.12 -1.70 -4.47
C ALA A 357 21.70 -1.28 -5.89
N GLU A 358 22.49 -1.67 -6.88
CA GLU A 358 22.29 -1.41 -8.31
C GLU A 358 22.08 -2.72 -9.06
N CYS A 359 21.33 -2.67 -10.16
CA CYS A 359 21.20 -3.80 -11.07
C CYS A 359 22.56 -4.10 -11.71
N GLN A 360 23.02 -5.35 -11.65
CA GLN A 360 24.28 -5.76 -12.25
C GLN A 360 24.29 -5.60 -13.78
N GLN A 361 23.12 -5.71 -14.42
CA GLN A 361 22.99 -5.65 -15.88
C GLN A 361 22.92 -4.22 -16.43
N CYS A 362 22.08 -3.36 -15.84
CA CYS A 362 21.85 -2.00 -16.37
C CYS A 362 22.41 -0.88 -15.48
N SER A 363 23.01 -1.21 -14.33
CA SER A 363 23.52 -0.25 -13.34
C SER A 363 22.48 0.69 -12.70
N ASN A 364 21.19 0.55 -13.03
CA ASN A 364 20.15 1.38 -12.41
C ASN A 364 19.95 1.01 -10.93
N HIS A 365 19.62 2.03 -10.13
CA HIS A 365 19.35 1.90 -8.70
C HIS A 365 18.14 0.98 -8.45
N LEU A 366 18.33 -0.06 -7.63
CA LEU A 366 17.27 -0.99 -7.23
C LEU A 366 16.80 -0.78 -5.78
N GLY A 367 17.64 -0.20 -4.92
CA GLY A 367 17.36 -0.04 -3.50
C GLY A 367 18.63 -0.17 -2.66
N TRP A 368 18.54 -0.88 -1.54
CA TRP A 368 19.63 -0.99 -0.57
C TRP A 368 19.76 -2.39 0.03
N ARG A 369 20.98 -2.76 0.40
CA ARG A 369 21.26 -3.88 1.29
C ARG A 369 21.36 -3.38 2.72
N PHE A 370 20.56 -3.94 3.63
CA PHE A 370 20.62 -3.67 5.05
C PHE A 370 21.42 -4.77 5.76
N SER A 371 22.39 -4.40 6.58
CA SER A 371 23.25 -5.31 7.35
C SER A 371 23.22 -4.93 8.83
N ALA A 372 23.00 -5.92 9.69
CA ALA A 372 22.92 -5.70 11.13
C ALA A 372 24.25 -5.16 11.67
N ILE A 373 24.18 -4.10 12.48
CA ILE A 373 25.37 -3.45 13.08
C ILE A 373 25.84 -4.24 14.30
N LYS A 374 24.91 -4.84 15.05
CA LYS A 374 25.17 -5.59 16.29
C LYS A 374 24.85 -7.08 16.10
N LYS A 375 25.62 -7.93 16.77
CA LYS A 375 25.30 -9.36 16.92
C LYS A 375 24.02 -9.48 17.76
N GLY A 376 23.08 -10.34 17.33
CA GLY A 376 21.79 -10.57 18.01
C GLY A 376 20.56 -10.09 17.23
N LEU A 377 20.73 -9.22 16.23
CA LEU A 377 19.64 -8.88 15.30
C LEU A 377 19.47 -9.98 14.26
N SER A 378 18.21 -10.32 13.98
CA SER A 378 17.81 -11.26 12.93
C SER A 378 16.68 -10.64 12.11
N PRO A 379 16.80 -10.56 10.77
CA PRO A 379 17.85 -11.17 9.93
C PRO A 379 19.20 -10.45 10.05
N GLY A 380 20.32 -11.17 9.87
CA GLY A 380 21.66 -10.54 9.87
C GLY A 380 21.91 -9.62 8.67
N LYS A 381 21.24 -9.88 7.55
CA LYS A 381 21.18 -9.02 6.37
C LYS A 381 19.84 -9.20 5.65
N PHE A 382 19.39 -8.19 4.93
CA PHE A 382 18.24 -8.27 4.04
C PHE A 382 18.33 -7.18 2.96
N TRP A 383 17.39 -7.18 2.03
CA TRP A 383 17.31 -6.21 0.93
C TRP A 383 16.05 -5.37 1.06
N GLY A 384 16.19 -4.06 0.98
CA GLY A 384 15.07 -3.13 0.79
C GLY A 384 15.09 -2.61 -0.63
N LEU A 385 14.23 -3.14 -1.50
CA LEU A 385 14.19 -2.79 -2.91
C LEU A 385 13.04 -1.82 -3.19
N THR A 386 13.30 -0.76 -3.96
CA THR A 386 12.26 0.22 -4.27
C THR A 386 11.29 -0.32 -5.32
N ARG A 387 9.99 -0.26 -5.04
CA ARG A 387 8.90 -0.69 -5.93
C ARG A 387 9.03 -0.06 -7.31
N SER A 388 9.41 1.23 -7.37
CA SER A 388 9.54 1.97 -8.62
C SER A 388 10.59 1.40 -9.59
N SER A 389 11.56 0.64 -9.09
CA SER A 389 12.62 -0.03 -9.86
C SER A 389 12.32 -1.51 -10.16
N LEU A 390 11.21 -2.04 -9.65
CA LEU A 390 10.80 -3.42 -9.83
C LEU A 390 9.55 -3.52 -10.72
N LYS A 391 9.41 -4.65 -11.39
CA LYS A 391 8.21 -5.01 -12.16
C LYS A 391 7.87 -6.49 -11.90
N PRO A 392 6.61 -6.83 -11.61
CA PRO A 392 6.18 -8.21 -11.54
C PRO A 392 6.22 -8.85 -12.93
N SER A 393 6.87 -10.01 -13.01
CA SER A 393 6.78 -10.89 -14.17
C SER A 393 5.60 -11.84 -13.96
N MET A 394 4.63 -11.72 -14.86
CA MET A 394 3.45 -12.58 -14.88
C MET A 394 3.84 -13.85 -15.63
N LYS A 395 3.48 -15.02 -15.10
CA LYS A 395 3.51 -16.23 -15.94
C LYS A 395 2.53 -16.01 -17.08
N ASP A 396 3.01 -16.03 -18.32
CA ASP A 396 2.11 -16.12 -19.47
C ASP A 396 1.31 -17.41 -19.32
N GLU A 397 -0.02 -17.30 -19.38
CA GLU A 397 -0.83 -18.47 -19.67
C GLU A 397 -0.44 -18.86 -21.09
N GLY A 398 0.42 -19.88 -21.20
CA GLY A 398 0.87 -20.39 -22.45
C GLY A 398 -0.34 -20.61 -23.35
N ILE A 399 -0.24 -20.05 -24.56
CA ILE A 399 -0.80 -20.67 -25.74
C ILE A 399 -0.48 -22.16 -25.60
N THR A 400 -1.50 -22.98 -25.35
CA THR A 400 -1.42 -24.40 -25.63
C THR A 400 -1.16 -24.48 -27.13
N ASP A 401 0.11 -24.69 -27.51
CA ASP A 401 0.41 -25.31 -28.78
C ASP A 401 -0.21 -26.72 -28.70
N ASP A 402 -1.47 -26.82 -29.09
CA ASP A 402 -2.01 -28.06 -29.62
C ASP A 402 -1.28 -28.28 -30.94
N SER A 403 -0.24 -29.12 -30.88
CA SER A 403 0.39 -29.77 -32.03
C SER A 403 0.26 -31.28 -31.89
#